data_AF-A0A962D3M6-F1
#
_entry.id   AF-A0A962D3M6-F1
#
_cell.length_a   1.000
_cell.length_b   1.000
_cell.length_c   1.000
_cell.angle_alpha   90.00
_cell.angle_beta   90.00
_cell.angle_gamma   90.00
#
_symmetry.space_group_name_H-M   'P 1'
#
loop_
_entity.id
_entity.type
_entity.pdbx_description
1 polymer ?
#
loop_
_entity_poly.entity_id
_entity_poly.type
_entity_poly.pdbx_seq_one_letter_code
_entity_poly.pdbx_strand_id
1 'polypeptide(L)'
;AMQHGQPQMSIADLLGNPLPADMLKAEQASDIRIAWREWLGLRVKIIDEYNRIPTRTQSALLTVMGDGYAELLDQIFECPDSAWFLTANDDAGGGTYQVIEALRDRIDVVVKTLHFVPRFLDELIYRIENDVRPEQAMPAQIRFAEDEVDAMGKAIRAVEVPVPLRKRLEFFVSQFEFLEPAAARFEYRSKDTARLSGVPFSEILARESGKDRVKDLSLQTTNGLSVRALMTLLLYAKGLAWFRGHDEVGIEDLRNVLPFVLHDRLVPHLEAPFFDSPEYQALKSDRVGWLQTLWDLSCAEYDQQNRDQNDPVADLLAELAAGLDGVTEAQARQRLNRIEKLVAELGRGRKLYGPLWDDLLSLKYLHQRYRNYLDWLAG
;
A
#
# COMPACT_ATOMS: atom_id res chain seq x y z
N ALA A 1 -10.87 1.51 -22.80
CA ALA A 1 -12.34 1.72 -22.90
C ALA A 1 -12.88 2.13 -21.53
N MET A 2 -14.02 2.84 -21.51
CA MET A 2 -14.65 3.34 -20.28
C MET A 2 -15.98 2.62 -20.04
N GLN A 3 -16.14 2.05 -18.84
CA GLN A 3 -17.40 1.49 -18.37
C GLN A 3 -18.02 2.44 -17.36
N HIS A 4 -19.28 2.81 -17.54
CA HIS A 4 -19.98 3.69 -16.62
C HIS A 4 -20.74 2.87 -15.58
N GLY A 5 -20.36 3.01 -14.31
CA GLY A 5 -21.02 2.38 -13.18
C GLY A 5 -22.46 2.86 -13.06
N GLN A 6 -23.38 1.92 -12.95
CA GLN A 6 -24.81 2.22 -12.82
C GLN A 6 -25.47 1.23 -11.85
N PRO A 7 -26.51 1.64 -11.10
CA PRO A 7 -27.11 0.80 -10.07
C PRO A 7 -27.72 -0.51 -10.57
N GLN A 8 -28.10 -0.58 -11.84
CA GLN A 8 -28.72 -1.76 -12.46
C GLN A 8 -27.70 -2.66 -13.16
N MET A 9 -26.41 -2.32 -13.13
CA MET A 9 -25.37 -3.03 -13.89
C MET A 9 -25.25 -4.49 -13.42
N SER A 10 -25.51 -5.43 -14.34
CA SER A 10 -25.33 -6.86 -14.10
C SER A 10 -23.90 -7.33 -14.39
N ILE A 11 -23.56 -8.54 -13.93
CA ILE A 11 -22.30 -9.21 -14.30
C ILE A 11 -22.22 -9.41 -15.82
N ALA A 12 -23.36 -9.73 -16.47
CA ALA A 12 -23.38 -9.95 -17.90
C ALA A 12 -23.18 -8.65 -18.70
N ASP A 13 -23.64 -7.53 -18.17
CA ASP A 13 -23.35 -6.21 -18.75
C ASP A 13 -21.85 -5.91 -18.70
N LEU A 14 -21.22 -6.23 -17.56
CA LEU A 14 -19.80 -6.01 -17.31
C LEU A 14 -18.89 -6.94 -18.13
N LEU A 15 -19.14 -8.26 -18.09
CA LEU A 15 -18.22 -9.28 -18.62
C LEU A 15 -18.60 -9.77 -20.02
N GLY A 16 -19.87 -9.99 -20.28
CA GLY A 16 -20.33 -10.59 -21.53
C GLY A 16 -21.64 -11.35 -21.38
N ASN A 17 -22.24 -11.73 -22.50
CA ASN A 17 -23.51 -12.46 -22.51
C ASN A 17 -23.35 -13.81 -23.21
N PRO A 18 -24.00 -14.88 -22.74
CA PRO A 18 -24.04 -16.13 -23.49
C PRO A 18 -24.78 -15.93 -24.82
N LEU A 19 -24.33 -16.62 -25.86
CA LEU A 19 -25.01 -16.56 -27.16
C LEU A 19 -26.38 -17.25 -27.05
N PRO A 20 -27.50 -16.56 -27.38
CA PRO A 20 -28.84 -17.13 -27.21
C PRO A 20 -29.07 -18.44 -27.97
N ALA A 21 -28.43 -18.60 -29.13
CA ALA A 21 -28.51 -19.80 -29.95
C ALA A 21 -27.86 -21.03 -29.30
N ASP A 22 -26.80 -20.81 -28.51
CA ASP A 22 -26.06 -21.88 -27.85
C ASP A 22 -26.76 -22.30 -26.55
N MET A 23 -27.40 -21.35 -25.83
CA MET A 23 -28.24 -21.64 -24.66
C MET A 23 -29.39 -22.61 -24.94
N LEU A 24 -29.94 -22.61 -26.17
CA LEU A 24 -31.03 -23.49 -26.58
C LEU A 24 -30.56 -24.87 -27.05
N LYS A 25 -29.26 -25.03 -27.35
CA LYS A 25 -28.68 -26.22 -27.96
C LYS A 25 -27.68 -26.95 -27.07
N ALA A 26 -27.17 -26.29 -26.04
CA ALA A 26 -26.16 -26.82 -25.13
C ALA A 26 -26.70 -28.00 -24.32
N GLU A 27 -25.94 -29.09 -24.28
CA GLU A 27 -26.20 -30.22 -23.37
C GLU A 27 -25.40 -30.04 -22.07
N GLN A 28 -24.29 -29.29 -22.11
CA GLN A 28 -23.44 -28.94 -20.97
C GLN A 28 -23.09 -27.45 -20.95
N ALA A 29 -22.73 -26.90 -19.78
CA ALA A 29 -22.37 -25.48 -19.64
C ALA A 29 -21.18 -25.07 -20.53
N SER A 30 -20.22 -25.98 -20.74
CA SER A 30 -19.06 -25.80 -21.62
C SER A 30 -19.43 -25.60 -23.10
N ASP A 31 -20.64 -25.98 -23.52
CA ASP A 31 -21.11 -25.81 -24.90
C ASP A 31 -21.62 -24.39 -25.16
N ILE A 32 -21.84 -23.61 -24.10
CA ILE A 32 -22.35 -22.25 -24.17
C ILE A 32 -21.17 -21.32 -24.41
N ARG A 33 -21.10 -20.73 -25.61
CA ARG A 33 -20.09 -19.69 -25.90
C ARG A 33 -20.56 -18.35 -25.35
N ILE A 34 -19.62 -17.65 -24.73
CA ILE A 34 -19.83 -16.29 -24.21
C ILE A 34 -19.35 -15.27 -25.23
N ALA A 35 -20.21 -14.30 -25.56
CA ALA A 35 -19.81 -13.08 -26.23
C ALA A 35 -19.20 -12.13 -25.20
N TRP A 36 -17.90 -12.29 -24.94
CA TRP A 36 -17.12 -11.45 -24.04
C TRP A 36 -17.08 -10.00 -24.50
N ARG A 37 -17.06 -9.07 -23.55
CA ARG A 37 -16.90 -7.65 -23.86
C ARG A 37 -15.45 -7.37 -24.28
N GLU A 38 -15.29 -6.63 -25.38
CA GLU A 38 -13.98 -6.28 -25.95
C GLU A 38 -13.04 -5.59 -24.95
N TRP A 39 -13.58 -4.78 -24.03
CA TRP A 39 -12.78 -4.03 -23.07
C TRP A 39 -11.96 -4.92 -22.11
N LEU A 40 -12.37 -6.18 -21.91
CA LEU A 40 -11.65 -7.15 -21.09
C LEU A 40 -10.23 -7.39 -21.63
N GLY A 41 -10.07 -7.40 -22.96
CA GLY A 41 -8.79 -7.59 -23.64
C GLY A 41 -7.92 -6.33 -23.75
N LEU A 42 -8.36 -5.17 -23.23
CA LEU A 42 -7.59 -3.93 -23.32
C LEU A 42 -6.61 -3.75 -22.16
N ARG A 43 -5.44 -3.17 -22.44
CA ARG A 43 -4.41 -2.85 -21.43
C ARG A 43 -4.69 -1.60 -20.58
N VAL A 44 -5.68 -0.79 -20.96
CA VAL A 44 -6.13 0.40 -20.21
C VAL A 44 -7.64 0.34 -20.00
N LYS A 45 -8.03 0.26 -18.73
CA LYS A 45 -9.41 0.02 -18.30
C LYS A 45 -9.85 1.14 -17.36
N ILE A 46 -10.98 1.77 -17.67
CA ILE A 46 -11.57 2.84 -16.86
C ILE A 46 -12.96 2.38 -16.39
N ILE A 47 -13.19 2.38 -15.08
CA ILE A 47 -14.52 2.20 -14.49
C ILE A 47 -14.92 3.51 -13.84
N ASP A 48 -15.85 4.21 -14.47
CA ASP A 48 -16.40 5.45 -14.00
C ASP A 48 -17.49 5.19 -12.95
N GLU A 49 -17.55 6.00 -11.91
CA GLU A 49 -18.51 5.86 -10.80
C GLU A 49 -18.61 4.43 -10.26
N TYR A 50 -17.46 3.78 -9.99
CA TYR A 50 -17.42 2.37 -9.60
C TYR A 50 -18.18 2.08 -8.29
N ASN A 51 -18.34 3.10 -7.43
CA ASN A 51 -19.14 3.06 -6.20
C ASN A 51 -20.66 3.04 -6.43
N ARG A 52 -21.13 3.15 -7.69
CA ARG A 52 -22.53 2.97 -8.07
C ARG A 52 -22.86 1.57 -8.56
N ILE A 53 -21.85 0.70 -8.68
CA ILE A 53 -22.02 -0.68 -9.15
C ILE A 53 -22.50 -1.56 -7.97
N PRO A 54 -23.47 -2.48 -8.17
CA PRO A 54 -23.90 -3.42 -7.13
C PRO A 54 -22.76 -4.28 -6.58
N THR A 55 -22.81 -4.64 -5.29
CA THR A 55 -21.80 -5.46 -4.59
C THR A 55 -21.44 -6.75 -5.32
N ARG A 56 -22.42 -7.43 -5.93
CA ARG A 56 -22.18 -8.67 -6.69
C ARG A 56 -21.35 -8.40 -7.95
N THR A 57 -21.64 -7.31 -8.66
CA THR A 57 -20.91 -6.90 -9.87
C THR A 57 -19.51 -6.36 -9.50
N GLN A 58 -19.37 -5.68 -8.36
CA GLN A 58 -18.06 -5.34 -7.79
C GLN A 58 -17.19 -6.58 -7.51
N SER A 59 -17.80 -7.69 -7.08
CA SER A 59 -17.07 -8.95 -6.85
C SER A 59 -16.53 -9.55 -8.15
N ALA A 60 -17.32 -9.50 -9.23
CA ALA A 60 -16.84 -9.89 -10.55
C ALA A 60 -15.70 -8.98 -11.06
N LEU A 61 -15.81 -7.66 -10.85
CA LEU A 61 -14.75 -6.71 -11.17
C LEU A 61 -13.46 -7.00 -10.38
N LEU A 62 -13.59 -7.38 -9.10
CA LEU A 62 -12.46 -7.77 -8.26
C LEU A 62 -11.71 -8.97 -8.84
N THR A 63 -12.39 -10.00 -9.35
CA THR A 63 -11.73 -11.14 -10.00
C THR A 63 -10.95 -10.70 -11.23
N VAL A 64 -11.55 -9.88 -12.10
CA VAL A 64 -10.87 -9.38 -13.31
C VAL A 64 -9.64 -8.54 -12.96
N MET A 65 -9.74 -7.68 -11.95
CA MET A 65 -8.64 -6.78 -11.55
C MET A 65 -7.58 -7.48 -10.69
N GLY A 66 -7.98 -8.42 -9.86
CA GLY A 66 -7.13 -9.08 -8.87
C GLY A 66 -6.43 -10.33 -9.41
N ASP A 67 -7.14 -11.13 -10.21
CA ASP A 67 -6.70 -12.45 -10.66
C ASP A 67 -6.44 -12.50 -12.16
N GLY A 68 -6.84 -11.47 -12.92
CA GLY A 68 -6.49 -11.33 -14.33
C GLY A 68 -7.36 -12.15 -15.27
N TYR A 69 -8.55 -12.59 -14.86
CA TYR A 69 -9.48 -13.29 -15.73
C TYR A 69 -10.95 -12.92 -15.46
N ALA A 70 -11.80 -13.11 -16.46
CA ALA A 70 -13.25 -13.04 -16.32
C ALA A 70 -13.85 -14.44 -16.41
N GLU A 71 -14.87 -14.73 -15.59
CA GLU A 71 -15.52 -16.03 -15.56
C GLU A 71 -17.04 -15.88 -15.65
N LEU A 72 -17.66 -16.70 -16.51
CA LEU A 72 -19.11 -16.75 -16.67
C LEU A 72 -19.52 -18.12 -17.22
N LEU A 73 -20.44 -18.82 -16.54
CA LEU A 73 -20.93 -20.16 -16.92
C LEU A 73 -19.79 -21.17 -17.16
N ASP A 74 -18.82 -21.23 -16.24
CA ASP A 74 -17.62 -22.08 -16.28
C ASP A 74 -16.69 -21.82 -17.49
N GLN A 75 -16.92 -20.73 -18.23
CA GLN A 75 -16.01 -20.27 -19.28
C GLN A 75 -15.11 -19.17 -18.73
N ILE A 76 -13.83 -19.22 -19.08
CA ILE A 76 -12.81 -18.26 -18.65
C ILE A 76 -12.33 -17.43 -19.84
N PHE A 77 -12.18 -16.13 -19.62
CA PHE A 77 -11.48 -15.21 -20.51
C PHE A 77 -10.28 -14.60 -19.79
N GLU A 78 -9.08 -14.97 -20.23
CA GLU A 78 -7.82 -14.42 -19.74
C GLU A 78 -7.69 -12.94 -20.12
N CYS A 79 -7.47 -12.09 -19.13
CA CYS A 79 -7.26 -10.66 -19.32
C CYS A 79 -5.77 -10.32 -19.26
N PRO A 80 -5.27 -9.41 -20.11
CA PRO A 80 -3.87 -8.99 -20.04
C PRO A 80 -3.60 -8.11 -18.81
N ASP A 81 -2.33 -8.02 -18.42
CA ASP A 81 -1.85 -7.00 -17.48
C ASP A 81 -2.30 -5.60 -17.92
N SER A 82 -3.00 -4.90 -17.03
CA SER A 82 -3.71 -3.68 -17.38
C SER A 82 -3.54 -2.59 -16.33
N ALA A 83 -3.49 -1.34 -16.80
CA ALA A 83 -3.65 -0.17 -15.97
C ALA A 83 -5.15 0.09 -15.73
N TRP A 84 -5.51 0.25 -14.46
CA TRP A 84 -6.88 0.47 -14.01
C TRP A 84 -7.06 1.89 -13.49
N PHE A 85 -8.12 2.55 -13.95
CA PHE A 85 -8.56 3.85 -13.46
C PHE A 85 -9.99 3.73 -12.98
N LEU A 86 -10.21 4.06 -11.72
CA LEU A 86 -11.51 3.99 -11.09
C LEU A 86 -11.89 5.41 -10.64
N THR A 87 -13.09 5.87 -10.99
CA THR A 87 -13.59 7.16 -10.50
C THR A 87 -14.74 6.93 -9.52
N ALA A 88 -14.80 7.76 -8.49
CA ALA A 88 -15.91 7.78 -7.56
C ALA A 88 -16.25 9.22 -7.22
N ASN A 89 -17.54 9.51 -7.12
CA ASN A 89 -18.01 10.73 -6.51
C ASN A 89 -18.06 10.52 -4.99
N ASP A 90 -17.39 11.40 -4.26
CA ASP A 90 -17.38 11.44 -2.79
C ASP A 90 -18.67 12.13 -2.32
N ASP A 91 -19.77 11.40 -2.42
CA ASP A 91 -21.01 11.85 -1.82
C ASP A 91 -20.89 11.58 -0.32
N ALA A 92 -20.92 12.64 0.50
CA ALA A 92 -21.02 12.59 1.97
C ALA A 92 -22.30 11.86 2.49
N GLY A 93 -22.99 11.13 1.61
CA GLY A 93 -24.17 10.30 1.82
C GLY A 93 -24.19 9.05 0.95
N GLY A 94 -23.02 8.50 0.61
CA GLY A 94 -22.88 7.16 0.04
C GLY A 94 -23.04 7.09 -1.47
N GLY A 95 -22.03 6.55 -2.16
CA GLY A 95 -22.31 5.83 -3.39
C GLY A 95 -23.49 4.87 -3.16
N THR A 96 -24.32 4.65 -4.18
CA THR A 96 -25.54 3.83 -4.05
C THR A 96 -25.27 2.48 -3.37
N TYR A 97 -24.04 1.95 -3.50
CA TYR A 97 -23.57 0.77 -2.80
C TYR A 97 -22.25 1.04 -2.05
N GLN A 98 -22.13 0.45 -0.87
CA GLN A 98 -20.86 0.42 -0.15
C GLN A 98 -19.83 -0.39 -0.97
N VAL A 99 -18.67 0.22 -1.20
CA VAL A 99 -17.56 -0.47 -1.87
C VAL A 99 -17.05 -1.60 -0.98
N ILE A 100 -16.93 -2.81 -1.52
CA ILE A 100 -16.39 -3.96 -0.79
C ILE A 100 -14.92 -3.70 -0.40
N GLU A 101 -14.56 -4.07 0.83
CA GLU A 101 -13.22 -3.82 1.35
C GLU A 101 -12.14 -4.49 0.48
N ALA A 102 -12.41 -5.71 0.00
CA ALA A 102 -11.49 -6.44 -0.87
C ALA A 102 -11.23 -5.71 -2.20
N LEU A 103 -12.19 -4.95 -2.73
CA LEU A 103 -12.00 -4.14 -3.94
C LEU A 103 -11.15 -2.91 -3.65
N ARG A 104 -11.43 -2.20 -2.54
CA ARG A 104 -10.58 -1.08 -2.11
C ARG A 104 -9.14 -1.52 -1.87
N ASP A 105 -8.96 -2.72 -1.31
CA ASP A 105 -7.64 -3.29 -1.05
C ASP A 105 -6.82 -3.58 -2.34
N ARG A 106 -7.46 -3.56 -3.51
CA ARG A 106 -6.79 -3.65 -4.81
C ARG A 106 -6.48 -2.30 -5.46
N ILE A 107 -6.94 -1.18 -4.88
CA ILE A 107 -6.67 0.16 -5.40
C ILE A 107 -5.31 0.62 -4.87
N ASP A 108 -4.33 0.73 -5.76
CA ASP A 108 -2.95 1.03 -5.37
C ASP A 108 -2.75 2.49 -4.94
N VAL A 109 -3.40 3.43 -5.63
CA VAL A 109 -3.26 4.87 -5.40
C VAL A 109 -4.62 5.55 -5.44
N VAL A 110 -4.84 6.46 -4.49
CA VAL A 110 -6.04 7.30 -4.44
C VAL A 110 -5.63 8.76 -4.57
N VAL A 111 -6.20 9.43 -5.55
CA VAL A 111 -5.97 10.85 -5.82
C VAL A 111 -7.28 11.59 -5.73
N LYS A 112 -7.35 12.54 -4.79
CA LYS A 112 -8.49 13.46 -4.73
C LYS A 112 -8.35 14.50 -5.84
N THR A 113 -9.36 14.59 -6.69
CA THR A 113 -9.43 15.62 -7.73
C THR A 113 -9.57 16.99 -7.06
N LEU A 114 -8.75 17.94 -7.51
CA LEU A 114 -8.85 19.32 -7.05
C LEU A 114 -10.08 19.99 -7.66
N HIS A 115 -10.59 20.99 -6.95
CA HIS A 115 -11.66 21.82 -7.49
C HIS A 115 -11.20 22.56 -8.74
N PHE A 116 -12.13 22.83 -9.66
CA PHE A 116 -11.85 23.65 -10.82
C PHE A 116 -11.48 25.06 -10.37
N VAL A 117 -10.33 25.55 -10.84
CA VAL A 117 -9.86 26.92 -10.54
C VAL A 117 -10.60 27.89 -11.46
N PRO A 118 -11.43 28.83 -10.95
CA PRO A 118 -12.26 29.70 -11.79
C PRO A 118 -11.50 30.61 -12.75
N ARG A 119 -10.20 30.83 -12.52
CA ARG A 119 -9.32 31.60 -13.40
C ARG A 119 -9.10 30.94 -14.77
N PHE A 120 -9.45 29.67 -14.94
CA PHE A 120 -9.36 28.97 -16.22
C PHE A 120 -10.69 28.94 -16.99
N LEU A 121 -11.63 29.85 -16.69
CA LEU A 121 -12.92 29.89 -17.38
C LEU A 121 -12.77 30.18 -18.88
N ASP A 122 -11.80 31.04 -19.27
CA ASP A 122 -11.52 31.35 -20.67
C ASP A 122 -11.13 30.09 -21.48
N GLU A 123 -10.43 29.13 -20.85
CA GLU A 123 -10.12 27.84 -21.48
C GLU A 123 -11.38 27.00 -21.72
N LEU A 124 -12.35 27.04 -20.80
CA LEU A 124 -13.63 26.35 -21.01
C LEU A 124 -14.42 27.00 -22.16
N ILE A 125 -14.43 28.34 -22.22
CA ILE A 125 -15.08 29.08 -23.31
C ILE A 125 -14.42 28.73 -24.64
N TYR A 126 -13.09 28.79 -24.73
CA TYR A 126 -12.34 28.41 -25.92
C TYR A 126 -12.69 27.00 -26.40
N ARG A 127 -12.77 26.02 -25.48
CA ARG A 127 -13.13 24.64 -25.83
C ARG A 127 -14.56 24.50 -26.34
N ILE A 128 -15.51 25.24 -25.77
CA ILE A 128 -16.91 25.25 -26.22
C ILE A 128 -17.02 25.88 -27.61
N GLU A 129 -16.38 27.04 -27.82
CA GLU A 129 -16.45 27.79 -29.08
C GLU A 129 -15.77 27.06 -30.25
N ASN A 130 -14.73 26.29 -29.96
CA ASN A 130 -13.93 25.58 -30.96
C ASN A 130 -14.20 24.07 -31.02
N ASP A 131 -15.20 23.57 -30.27
CA ASP A 131 -15.54 22.15 -30.15
C ASP A 131 -14.31 21.25 -29.87
N VAL A 132 -13.39 21.74 -29.01
CA VAL A 132 -12.12 21.08 -28.73
C VAL A 132 -12.30 19.96 -27.72
N ARG A 133 -12.18 18.73 -28.20
CA ARG A 133 -12.25 17.54 -27.36
C ARG A 133 -10.90 17.23 -26.71
N PRO A 134 -10.86 16.80 -25.44
CA PRO A 134 -9.59 16.60 -24.73
C PRO A 134 -8.68 15.55 -25.41
N GLU A 135 -9.27 14.52 -26.02
CA GLU A 135 -8.52 13.50 -26.75
C GLU A 135 -7.76 14.05 -27.97
N GLN A 136 -8.22 15.16 -28.56
CA GLN A 136 -7.56 15.80 -29.71
C GLN A 136 -6.36 16.66 -29.28
N ALA A 137 -6.34 17.11 -28.02
CA ALA A 137 -5.29 17.95 -27.47
C ALA A 137 -4.06 17.16 -26.99
N MET A 138 -4.11 15.81 -27.02
CA MET A 138 -3.01 14.95 -26.57
C MET A 138 -1.79 15.10 -27.50
N PRO A 139 -0.64 15.63 -27.03
CA PRO A 139 0.56 15.76 -27.85
C PRO A 139 1.04 14.42 -28.41
N ALA A 140 1.54 14.41 -29.64
CA ALA A 140 2.03 13.18 -30.27
C ALA A 140 3.24 12.57 -29.54
N GLN A 141 4.02 13.40 -28.85
CA GLN A 141 5.24 13.02 -28.13
C GLN A 141 4.97 12.17 -26.88
N ILE A 142 3.72 12.10 -26.41
CA ILE A 142 3.32 11.29 -25.25
C ILE A 142 2.36 10.16 -25.65
N ARG A 143 2.33 9.82 -26.94
CA ARG A 143 1.62 8.65 -27.45
C ARG A 143 2.65 7.53 -27.61
N PHE A 144 2.54 6.52 -26.76
CA PHE A 144 3.47 5.39 -26.73
C PHE A 144 2.82 4.14 -27.32
N ALA A 145 3.62 3.35 -28.04
CA ALA A 145 3.27 1.98 -28.43
C ALA A 145 3.37 1.02 -27.22
N GLU A 146 2.79 -0.17 -27.36
CA GLU A 146 2.75 -1.15 -26.26
C GLU A 146 4.14 -1.62 -25.82
N ASP A 147 5.04 -1.83 -26.76
CA ASP A 147 6.42 -2.23 -26.51
C ASP A 147 7.24 -1.12 -25.84
N GLU A 148 6.98 0.15 -26.18
CA GLU A 148 7.55 1.31 -25.50
C GLU A 148 7.11 1.36 -24.03
N VAL A 149 5.81 1.15 -23.76
CA VAL A 149 5.27 1.10 -22.39
C VAL A 149 5.91 -0.05 -21.59
N ASP A 150 6.09 -1.21 -22.20
CA ASP A 150 6.74 -2.36 -21.55
C ASP A 150 8.22 -2.10 -21.27
N ALA A 151 8.93 -1.44 -22.19
CA ALA A 151 10.30 -1.01 -21.98
C ALA A 151 10.41 0.03 -20.85
N MET A 152 9.51 1.01 -20.79
CA MET A 152 9.42 1.98 -19.68
C MET A 152 9.18 1.27 -18.36
N GLY A 153 8.27 0.31 -18.30
CA GLY A 153 7.99 -0.48 -17.09
C GLY A 153 9.21 -1.27 -16.60
N LYS A 154 10.07 -1.76 -17.50
CA LYS A 154 11.35 -2.40 -17.13
C LYS A 154 12.35 -1.38 -16.60
N ALA A 155 12.47 -0.22 -17.26
CA ALA A 155 13.37 0.86 -16.85
C ALA A 155 13.01 1.42 -15.46
N ILE A 156 11.72 1.65 -15.20
CA ILE A 156 11.22 2.09 -13.88
C ILE A 156 11.61 1.08 -12.79
N ARG A 157 11.43 -0.22 -13.03
CA ARG A 157 11.79 -1.25 -12.03
C ARG A 157 13.30 -1.28 -11.74
N ALA A 158 14.13 -0.87 -12.69
CA ALA A 158 15.58 -0.83 -12.57
C ALA A 158 16.12 0.36 -11.77
N VAL A 159 15.34 1.43 -11.57
CA VAL A 159 15.73 2.58 -10.72
C VAL A 159 16.12 2.10 -9.32
N GLU A 160 17.26 2.55 -8.80
CA GLU A 160 17.78 2.12 -7.50
C GLU A 160 16.98 2.74 -6.34
N VAL A 161 16.84 2.01 -5.22
CA VAL A 161 16.38 2.58 -3.94
C VAL A 161 17.58 2.58 -2.98
N PRO A 162 18.23 3.74 -2.78
CA PRO A 162 19.44 3.81 -1.97
C PRO A 162 19.23 3.29 -0.54
N VAL A 163 20.27 2.65 0.04
CA VAL A 163 20.23 2.13 1.42
C VAL A 163 19.78 3.20 2.44
N PRO A 164 20.28 4.45 2.42
CA PRO A 164 19.85 5.46 3.39
C PRO A 164 18.35 5.76 3.32
N LEU A 165 17.78 5.78 2.11
CA LEU A 165 16.34 5.97 1.93
C LEU A 165 15.54 4.76 2.41
N ARG A 166 16.02 3.53 2.13
CA ARG A 166 15.39 2.29 2.62
C ARG A 166 15.31 2.27 4.14
N LYS A 167 16.39 2.62 4.84
CA LYS A 167 16.41 2.68 6.31
C LYS A 167 15.39 3.67 6.88
N ARG A 168 15.21 4.83 6.23
CA ARG A 168 14.18 5.81 6.62
C ARG A 168 12.77 5.27 6.41
N LEU A 169 12.53 4.58 5.29
CA LEU A 169 11.25 3.93 5.04
C LEU A 169 10.98 2.80 6.05
N GLU A 170 11.96 1.95 6.34
CA GLU A 170 11.87 0.90 7.37
C GLU A 170 11.51 1.51 8.73
N PHE A 171 12.22 2.56 9.14
CA PHE A 171 11.92 3.28 10.37
C PHE A 171 10.51 3.87 10.37
N PHE A 172 10.10 4.54 9.30
CA PHE A 172 8.74 5.06 9.17
C PHE A 172 7.68 3.97 9.34
N VAL A 173 7.83 2.85 8.64
CA VAL A 173 6.86 1.75 8.69
C VAL A 173 6.77 1.12 10.08
N SER A 174 7.93 0.96 10.76
CA SER A 174 8.00 0.36 12.10
C SER A 174 7.19 1.11 13.16
N GLN A 175 6.87 2.38 12.92
CA GLN A 175 6.08 3.21 13.85
C GLN A 175 4.64 2.72 14.02
N PHE A 176 4.06 2.03 13.03
CA PHE A 176 2.60 1.89 12.96
C PHE A 176 2.04 0.55 13.40
N GLU A 177 2.83 -0.52 13.41
CA GLU A 177 2.31 -1.87 13.69
C GLU A 177 2.21 -2.16 15.19
N PHE A 178 3.14 -1.67 16.00
CA PHE A 178 3.19 -2.01 17.42
C PHE A 178 2.02 -1.43 18.23
N LEU A 179 1.40 -2.29 19.04
CA LEU A 179 0.42 -1.93 20.07
C LEU A 179 0.59 -2.84 21.28
N GLU A 180 1.16 -2.30 22.36
CA GLU A 180 1.53 -3.09 23.54
C GLU A 180 0.38 -3.88 24.17
N PRO A 181 -0.81 -3.30 24.42
CA PRO A 181 -1.92 -4.02 25.05
C PRO A 181 -2.64 -5.01 24.12
N ALA A 182 -2.24 -5.13 22.85
CA ALA A 182 -2.93 -6.00 21.89
C ALA A 182 -2.80 -7.50 22.23
N ALA A 183 -1.69 -7.92 22.84
CA ALA A 183 -1.48 -9.31 23.21
C ALA A 183 -0.54 -9.51 24.41
N ALA A 184 -0.73 -10.64 25.11
CA ALA A 184 0.18 -11.07 26.16
C ALA A 184 1.53 -11.57 25.62
N ARG A 185 1.52 -12.20 24.44
CA ARG A 185 2.74 -12.67 23.74
C ARG A 185 3.38 -11.50 23.01
N PHE A 186 4.69 -11.32 23.20
CA PHE A 186 5.44 -10.17 22.70
C PHE A 186 5.32 -9.98 21.19
N GLU A 187 5.33 -11.08 20.43
CA GLU A 187 5.31 -11.12 18.97
C GLU A 187 3.96 -10.75 18.39
N TYR A 188 2.90 -10.86 19.19
CA TYR A 188 1.53 -10.60 18.77
C TYR A 188 1.03 -9.23 19.25
N ARG A 189 1.92 -8.37 19.78
CA ARG A 189 1.60 -6.99 20.19
C ARG A 189 1.49 -6.05 18.99
N SER A 190 0.61 -6.41 18.06
CA SER A 190 0.40 -5.71 16.79
C SER A 190 -1.01 -5.16 16.69
N LYS A 191 -1.18 -4.08 15.93
CA LYS A 191 -2.49 -3.53 15.60
C LYS A 191 -3.30 -4.49 14.75
N ASP A 192 -2.67 -5.33 13.93
CA ASP A 192 -3.36 -6.40 13.23
C ASP A 192 -4.00 -7.41 14.21
N THR A 193 -3.27 -7.84 15.23
CA THR A 193 -3.83 -8.71 16.29
C THR A 193 -4.99 -8.02 17.01
N ALA A 194 -4.86 -6.73 17.34
CA ALA A 194 -5.94 -5.97 17.95
C ALA A 194 -7.19 -5.90 17.04
N ARG A 195 -7.00 -5.62 15.74
CA ARG A 195 -8.07 -5.53 14.74
C ARG A 195 -8.82 -6.85 14.57
N LEU A 196 -8.11 -7.97 14.55
CA LEU A 196 -8.68 -9.31 14.35
C LEU A 196 -9.30 -9.90 15.63
N SER A 197 -9.04 -9.30 16.79
CA SER A 197 -9.58 -9.79 18.07
C SER A 197 -11.09 -9.63 18.23
N GLY A 198 -11.71 -8.74 17.44
CA GLY A 198 -13.12 -8.35 17.59
C GLY A 198 -13.39 -7.41 18.79
N VAL A 199 -12.38 -7.09 19.60
CA VAL A 199 -12.49 -6.11 20.69
C VAL A 199 -12.38 -4.70 20.11
N PRO A 200 -13.21 -3.73 20.54
CA PRO A 200 -13.11 -2.35 20.07
C PRO A 200 -11.70 -1.78 20.28
N PHE A 201 -11.14 -1.17 19.23
CA PHE A 201 -9.78 -0.62 19.25
C PHE A 201 -9.57 0.39 20.41
N SER A 202 -10.57 1.21 20.70
CA SER A 202 -10.53 2.18 21.80
C SER A 202 -10.39 1.52 23.19
N GLU A 203 -10.97 0.34 23.39
CA GLU A 203 -10.85 -0.40 24.66
C GLU A 203 -9.43 -0.94 24.85
N ILE A 204 -8.82 -1.46 23.78
CA ILE A 204 -7.43 -1.92 23.80
C ILE A 204 -6.50 -0.73 24.04
N LEU A 205 -6.70 0.36 23.29
CA LEU A 205 -5.89 1.57 23.38
C LEU A 205 -5.99 2.26 24.75
N ALA A 206 -7.13 2.18 25.44
CA ALA A 206 -7.28 2.72 26.79
C ALA A 206 -6.32 2.10 27.82
N ARG A 207 -5.80 0.90 27.54
CA ARG A 207 -4.81 0.19 28.36
C ARG A 207 -3.37 0.56 27.99
N GLU A 208 -3.16 1.30 26.91
CA GLU A 208 -1.85 1.77 26.48
C GLU A 208 -1.31 2.82 27.47
N SER A 209 -0.04 2.69 27.85
CA SER A 209 0.55 3.50 28.90
C SER A 209 2.03 3.82 28.63
N GLY A 210 2.54 4.88 29.27
CA GLY A 210 3.96 5.24 29.21
C GLY A 210 4.40 6.01 27.96
N LYS A 211 3.66 5.96 26.85
CA LYS A 211 3.93 6.72 25.62
C LYS A 211 3.49 8.19 25.72
N ASP A 212 4.18 9.07 24.99
CA ASP A 212 3.78 10.47 24.83
C ASP A 212 2.62 10.54 23.83
N ARG A 213 1.43 10.89 24.30
CA ARG A 213 0.21 10.84 23.49
C ARG A 213 0.14 11.84 22.34
N VAL A 214 1.02 12.84 22.33
CA VAL A 214 1.10 13.85 21.27
C VAL A 214 2.23 13.50 20.30
N LYS A 215 3.40 13.10 20.81
CA LYS A 215 4.58 12.84 19.97
C LYS A 215 4.62 11.46 19.32
N ASP A 216 4.01 10.45 19.94
CA ASP A 216 4.07 9.09 19.43
C ASP A 216 3.23 8.93 18.16
N LEU A 217 3.92 8.70 17.04
CA LEU A 217 3.31 8.54 15.72
C LEU A 217 2.40 7.30 15.67
N SER A 218 2.67 6.27 16.48
CA SER A 218 1.87 5.05 16.52
C SER A 218 0.44 5.33 16.97
N LEU A 219 0.20 6.38 17.76
CA LEU A 219 -1.13 6.71 18.30
C LEU A 219 -2.00 7.48 17.31
N GLN A 220 -1.42 7.97 16.22
CA GLN A 220 -2.13 8.70 15.16
C GLN A 220 -2.84 7.77 14.17
N THR A 221 -2.61 6.46 14.22
CA THR A 221 -3.21 5.49 13.28
C THR A 221 -3.86 4.32 14.00
N THR A 222 -4.91 3.75 13.41
CA THR A 222 -5.61 2.58 13.97
C THR A 222 -5.12 1.24 13.41
N ASN A 223 -4.29 1.27 12.36
CA ASN A 223 -3.68 0.11 11.72
C ASN A 223 -2.21 0.36 11.36
N GLY A 224 -1.49 -0.71 11.03
CA GLY A 224 -0.19 -0.65 10.36
C GLY A 224 -0.29 -0.79 8.84
N LEU A 225 0.85 -0.99 8.19
CA LEU A 225 0.99 -0.98 6.73
C LEU A 225 1.16 -2.40 6.17
N SER A 226 0.42 -2.72 5.11
CA SER A 226 0.55 -4.02 4.44
C SER A 226 1.75 -4.05 3.49
N VAL A 227 2.29 -5.25 3.23
CA VAL A 227 3.37 -5.46 2.25
C VAL A 227 2.99 -4.92 0.87
N ARG A 228 1.72 -5.06 0.47
CA ARG A 228 1.21 -4.50 -0.79
C ARG A 228 1.37 -2.98 -0.83
N ALA A 229 0.99 -2.27 0.23
CA ALA A 229 1.14 -0.82 0.29
C ALA A 229 2.62 -0.41 0.17
N LEU A 230 3.54 -1.17 0.78
CA LEU A 230 4.99 -0.92 0.67
C LEU A 230 5.52 -1.16 -0.75
N MET A 231 5.09 -2.26 -1.40
CA MET A 231 5.45 -2.54 -2.79
C MET A 231 4.96 -1.45 -3.73
N THR A 232 3.71 -1.00 -3.56
CA THR A 232 3.14 0.10 -4.33
C THR A 232 3.93 1.40 -4.10
N LEU A 233 4.23 1.73 -2.85
CA LEU A 233 4.99 2.93 -2.50
C LEU A 233 6.35 2.95 -3.19
N LEU A 234 7.09 1.84 -3.13
CA LEU A 234 8.39 1.70 -3.80
C LEU A 234 8.27 1.80 -5.33
N LEU A 235 7.29 1.14 -5.93
CA LEU A 235 7.10 1.15 -7.39
C LEU A 235 6.75 2.55 -7.90
N TYR A 236 5.85 3.26 -7.23
CA TYR A 236 5.47 4.62 -7.63
C TYR A 236 6.58 5.64 -7.34
N ALA A 237 7.36 5.48 -6.26
CA ALA A 237 8.53 6.32 -6.01
C ALA A 237 9.60 6.14 -7.10
N LYS A 238 9.87 4.89 -7.52
CA LYS A 238 10.71 4.60 -8.70
C LYS A 238 10.15 5.23 -9.98
N GLY A 239 8.84 5.14 -10.19
CA GLY A 239 8.18 5.75 -11.34
C GLY A 239 8.37 7.27 -11.38
N LEU A 240 8.16 7.94 -10.24
CA LEU A 240 8.33 9.38 -10.14
C LEU A 240 9.79 9.81 -10.37
N ALA A 241 10.75 9.11 -9.78
CA ALA A 241 12.18 9.34 -10.00
C ALA A 241 12.55 9.17 -11.49
N TRP A 242 12.07 8.10 -12.12
CA TRP A 242 12.31 7.84 -13.55
C TRP A 242 11.74 8.95 -14.44
N PHE A 243 10.50 9.39 -14.20
CA PHE A 243 9.88 10.50 -14.96
C PHE A 243 10.59 11.84 -14.74
N ARG A 244 11.29 12.00 -13.61
CA ARG A 244 12.16 13.16 -13.32
C ARG A 244 13.57 13.02 -13.94
N GLY A 245 13.88 11.87 -14.55
CA GLY A 245 15.17 11.60 -15.18
C GLY A 245 16.26 11.13 -14.21
N HIS A 246 15.89 10.64 -13.03
CA HIS A 246 16.82 10.11 -12.04
C HIS A 246 16.96 8.59 -12.16
N ASP A 247 18.15 8.08 -11.85
CA ASP A 247 18.49 6.65 -11.79
C ASP A 247 18.34 6.06 -10.39
N GLU A 248 18.24 6.91 -9.37
CA GLU A 248 17.92 6.55 -7.99
C GLU A 248 16.69 7.29 -7.47
N VAL A 249 15.96 6.66 -6.54
CA VAL A 249 14.84 7.28 -5.83
C VAL A 249 15.37 8.27 -4.79
N GLY A 250 14.95 9.53 -4.89
CA GLY A 250 15.21 10.56 -3.88
C GLY A 250 14.18 10.57 -2.76
N ILE A 251 14.53 11.22 -1.64
CA ILE A 251 13.61 11.39 -0.50
C ILE A 251 12.33 12.14 -0.90
N GLU A 252 12.45 13.13 -1.78
CA GLU A 252 11.31 13.90 -2.30
C GLU A 252 10.42 13.06 -3.23
N ASP A 253 10.96 12.07 -3.93
CA ASP A 253 10.13 11.17 -4.74
C ASP A 253 9.20 10.34 -3.85
N LEU A 254 9.76 9.78 -2.78
CA LEU A 254 8.99 9.02 -1.78
C LEU A 254 7.98 9.91 -1.06
N ARG A 255 8.41 11.07 -0.56
CA ARG A 255 7.56 12.04 0.17
C ARG A 255 6.37 12.52 -0.66
N ASN A 256 6.53 12.69 -1.98
CA ASN A 256 5.45 13.14 -2.86
C ASN A 256 4.46 12.04 -3.23
N VAL A 257 4.89 10.77 -3.29
CA VAL A 257 4.02 9.64 -3.62
C VAL A 257 3.26 9.12 -2.40
N LEU A 258 3.90 9.16 -1.22
CA LEU A 258 3.40 8.59 0.02
C LEU A 258 1.95 8.97 0.36
N PRO A 259 1.51 10.24 0.25
CA PRO A 259 0.15 10.62 0.63
C PRO A 259 -0.95 9.98 -0.22
N PHE A 260 -0.64 9.64 -1.48
CA PHE A 260 -1.60 9.08 -2.42
C PHE A 260 -1.66 7.55 -2.33
N VAL A 261 -0.53 6.91 -2.05
CA VAL A 261 -0.48 5.45 -1.79
C VAL A 261 -1.11 5.13 -0.43
N LEU A 262 -0.84 5.95 0.59
CA LEU A 262 -1.30 5.68 1.95
C LEU A 262 -2.68 6.27 2.28
N HIS A 263 -3.29 7.02 1.36
CA HIS A 263 -4.54 7.75 1.57
C HIS A 263 -5.63 6.91 2.24
N ASP A 264 -5.90 5.73 1.68
CA ASP A 264 -6.91 4.77 2.17
C ASP A 264 -6.29 3.54 2.86
N ARG A 265 -4.96 3.50 2.97
CA ARG A 265 -4.22 2.36 3.54
C ARG A 265 -3.79 2.57 4.99
N LEU A 266 -3.59 3.81 5.42
CA LEU A 266 -3.18 4.14 6.78
C LEU A 266 -4.26 4.95 7.48
N VAL A 267 -5.16 4.29 8.20
CA VAL A 267 -6.37 4.88 8.78
C VAL A 267 -6.03 5.79 9.96
N PRO A 268 -6.52 7.05 9.99
CA PRO A 268 -6.17 7.98 11.06
C PRO A 268 -6.99 7.64 12.31
N HIS A 269 -6.37 7.81 13.46
CA HIS A 269 -7.06 7.86 14.73
C HIS A 269 -7.38 9.32 15.07
N LEU A 270 -8.51 9.84 14.55
CA LEU A 270 -8.86 11.27 14.64
C LEU A 270 -9.09 11.79 16.07
N GLU A 271 -9.27 10.88 17.02
CA GLU A 271 -9.38 11.16 18.47
C GLU A 271 -8.01 11.23 19.17
N ALA A 272 -6.90 11.04 18.44
CA ALA A 272 -5.57 11.15 19.00
C ALA A 272 -5.25 12.60 19.44
N PRO A 273 -4.65 12.81 20.63
CA PRO A 273 -4.32 14.15 21.14
C PRO A 273 -3.41 14.99 20.23
N PHE A 274 -2.63 14.33 19.35
CA PHE A 274 -1.87 15.00 18.30
C PHE A 274 -2.74 16.00 17.52
N PHE A 275 -3.93 15.57 17.10
CA PHE A 275 -4.82 16.39 16.29
C PHE A 275 -5.57 17.49 17.08
N ASP A 276 -5.56 17.43 18.41
CA ASP A 276 -6.14 18.49 19.25
C ASP A 276 -5.15 19.65 19.50
N SER A 277 -3.89 19.47 19.11
CA SER A 277 -2.87 20.51 19.22
C SER A 277 -3.14 21.63 18.20
N PRO A 278 -3.07 22.92 18.58
CA PRO A 278 -3.34 24.04 17.68
C PRO A 278 -2.51 24.03 16.38
N GLU A 279 -1.29 23.50 16.44
CA GLU A 279 -0.38 23.35 15.30
C GLU A 279 -0.89 22.34 14.25
N TYR A 280 -1.52 21.25 14.68
CA TYR A 280 -1.88 20.11 13.82
C TYR A 280 -3.39 19.96 13.60
N GLN A 281 -4.21 20.84 14.17
CA GLN A 281 -5.67 20.75 14.11
C GLN A 281 -6.21 20.69 12.67
N ALA A 282 -5.60 21.43 11.75
CA ALA A 282 -5.98 21.44 10.33
C ALA A 282 -5.78 20.07 9.64
N LEU A 283 -4.85 19.24 10.15
CA LEU A 283 -4.55 17.92 9.61
C LEU A 283 -5.69 16.90 9.83
N LYS A 284 -6.67 17.18 10.70
CA LYS A 284 -7.88 16.35 10.84
C LYS A 284 -8.67 16.22 9.53
N SER A 285 -8.70 17.29 8.73
CA SER A 285 -9.40 17.33 7.44
C SER A 285 -8.46 17.30 6.23
N ASP A 286 -7.19 17.64 6.43
CA ASP A 286 -6.14 17.56 5.40
C ASP A 286 -5.38 16.23 5.45
N ARG A 287 -5.94 15.23 4.78
CA ARG A 287 -5.38 13.88 4.70
C ARG A 287 -4.01 13.83 4.04
N VAL A 288 -3.79 14.66 3.00
CA VAL A 288 -2.52 14.68 2.26
C VAL A 288 -1.45 15.34 3.11
N GLY A 289 -1.76 16.51 3.69
CA GLY A 289 -0.87 17.20 4.62
C GLY A 289 -0.51 16.33 5.81
N TRP A 290 -1.49 15.63 6.41
CA TRP A 290 -1.23 14.73 7.54
C TRP A 290 -0.20 13.65 7.21
N LEU A 291 -0.35 12.96 6.07
CA LEU A 291 0.57 11.90 5.65
C LEU A 291 1.99 12.44 5.36
N GLN A 292 2.10 13.64 4.80
CA GLN A 292 3.40 14.31 4.61
C GLN A 292 4.03 14.68 5.96
N THR A 293 3.25 15.28 6.87
CA THR A 293 3.73 15.61 8.22
C THR A 293 4.17 14.35 8.98
N LEU A 294 3.44 13.25 8.85
CA LEU A 294 3.79 11.97 9.48
C LEU A 294 5.16 11.45 9.00
N TRP A 295 5.43 11.54 7.70
CA TRP A 295 6.73 11.22 7.11
C TRP A 295 7.84 12.13 7.62
N ASP A 296 7.60 13.44 7.62
CA ASP A 296 8.58 14.44 8.04
C ASP A 296 8.95 14.30 9.53
N LEU A 297 7.95 14.07 10.39
CA LEU A 297 8.16 13.81 11.82
C LEU A 297 8.95 12.52 12.06
N SER A 298 8.66 11.47 11.30
CA SER A 298 9.40 10.21 11.38
C SER A 298 10.85 10.37 10.92
N CYS A 299 11.10 11.13 9.85
CA CYS A 299 12.46 11.44 9.41
C CYS A 299 13.22 12.27 10.45
N ALA A 300 12.57 13.25 11.08
CA ALA A 300 13.19 14.04 12.14
C ALA A 300 13.55 13.18 13.36
N GLU A 301 12.69 12.22 13.73
CA GLU A 301 12.99 11.27 14.80
C GLU A 301 14.15 10.33 14.42
N TYR A 302 14.18 9.84 13.18
CA TYR A 302 15.28 9.03 12.64
C TYR A 302 16.63 9.75 12.76
N ASP A 303 16.66 11.03 12.37
CA ASP A 303 17.85 11.88 12.44
C ASP A 303 18.28 12.15 13.89
N GLN A 304 17.30 12.43 14.77
CA GLN A 304 17.56 12.64 16.19
C GLN A 304 18.21 11.41 16.85
N GLN A 305 17.83 10.21 16.41
CA GLN A 305 18.40 8.95 16.89
C GLN A 305 19.74 8.59 16.23
N ASN A 306 20.21 9.37 15.25
CA ASN A 306 21.43 9.13 14.47
C ASN A 306 21.49 7.71 13.88
N ARG A 307 20.37 7.19 13.39
CA ARG A 307 20.24 5.79 12.94
C ARG A 307 21.04 5.46 11.68
N ASP A 308 21.46 6.46 10.91
CA ASP A 308 22.39 6.25 9.80
C ASP A 308 23.73 5.66 10.30
N GLN A 309 24.18 6.06 11.49
CA GLN A 309 25.46 5.66 12.08
C GLN A 309 25.31 4.66 13.24
N ASN A 310 24.16 4.63 13.90
CA ASN A 310 23.92 3.85 15.10
C ASN A 310 22.75 2.88 14.91
N ASP A 311 23.04 1.75 14.25
CA ASP A 311 22.09 0.67 14.01
C ASP A 311 22.75 -0.71 14.18
N PRO A 312 22.94 -1.14 15.45
CA PRO A 312 23.61 -2.40 15.74
C PRO A 312 22.81 -3.65 15.32
N VAL A 313 21.50 -3.50 15.07
CA VAL A 313 20.64 -4.58 14.57
C VAL A 313 20.87 -4.80 13.08
N ALA A 314 20.97 -3.72 12.29
CA ALA A 314 21.33 -3.81 10.87
C ALA A 314 22.68 -4.50 10.64
N ASP A 315 23.68 -4.23 11.48
CA ASP A 315 24.98 -4.92 11.40
C ASP A 315 24.84 -6.44 11.56
N LEU A 316 24.06 -6.88 12.55
CA LEU A 316 23.82 -8.30 12.81
C LEU A 316 23.00 -8.97 11.70
N LEU A 317 22.04 -8.24 11.12
CA LEU A 317 21.28 -8.69 9.95
C LEU A 317 22.20 -8.85 8.72
N ALA A 318 23.10 -7.90 8.49
CA ALA A 318 24.09 -7.98 7.41
C ALA A 318 25.05 -9.17 7.60
N GLU A 319 25.51 -9.43 8.84
CA GLU A 319 26.33 -10.61 9.16
C GLU A 319 25.60 -11.93 8.87
N LEU A 320 24.29 -12.01 9.12
CA LEU A 320 23.50 -13.19 8.78
C LEU A 320 23.25 -13.29 7.27
N ALA A 321 23.00 -12.16 6.59
CA ALA A 321 22.77 -12.10 5.15
C ALA A 321 23.99 -12.53 4.32
N ALA A 322 25.20 -12.34 4.85
CA ALA A 322 26.44 -12.87 4.26
C ALA A 322 26.51 -14.41 4.25
N GLY A 323 25.59 -15.10 4.92
CA GLY A 323 25.50 -16.55 4.97
C GLY A 323 26.17 -17.15 6.21
N LEU A 324 25.92 -18.45 6.41
CA LEU A 324 26.48 -19.24 7.51
C LEU A 324 27.59 -20.21 7.03
N ASP A 325 27.91 -20.18 5.74
CA ASP A 325 28.95 -21.03 5.16
C ASP A 325 30.32 -20.64 5.71
N GLY A 326 31.03 -21.62 6.28
CA GLY A 326 32.34 -21.40 6.89
C GLY A 326 32.32 -20.70 8.26
N VAL A 327 31.15 -20.42 8.83
CA VAL A 327 31.05 -19.86 10.19
C VAL A 327 31.36 -20.95 11.21
N THR A 328 32.36 -20.73 12.06
CA THR A 328 32.73 -21.71 13.09
C THR A 328 31.76 -21.67 14.29
N GLU A 329 31.71 -22.75 15.06
CA GLU A 329 30.92 -22.82 16.30
C GLU A 329 31.26 -21.66 17.25
N ALA A 330 32.55 -21.34 17.40
CA ALA A 330 33.01 -20.23 18.22
C ALA A 330 32.49 -18.87 17.73
N GLN A 331 32.50 -18.63 16.41
CA GLN A 331 31.97 -17.40 15.82
C GLN A 331 30.45 -17.29 16.00
N ALA A 332 29.71 -18.38 15.75
CA ALA A 332 28.27 -18.42 15.96
C ALA A 332 27.90 -18.15 17.43
N ARG A 333 28.63 -18.73 18.40
CA ARG A 333 28.46 -18.43 19.83
C ARG A 333 28.77 -16.98 20.17
N GLN A 334 29.81 -16.39 19.55
CA GLN A 334 30.14 -14.97 19.75
C GLN A 334 29.02 -14.05 19.25
N ARG A 335 28.47 -14.31 18.06
CA ARG A 335 27.34 -13.57 17.51
C ARG A 335 26.09 -13.71 18.39
N LEU A 336 25.80 -14.92 18.88
CA LEU A 336 24.71 -15.17 19.81
C LEU A 336 24.85 -14.35 21.11
N ASN A 337 26.04 -14.33 21.71
CA ASN A 337 26.32 -13.54 22.90
C ASN A 337 26.17 -12.03 22.64
N ARG A 338 26.52 -11.53 21.45
CA ARG A 338 26.29 -10.12 21.07
C ARG A 338 24.81 -9.80 20.99
N ILE A 339 24.01 -10.69 20.40
CA ILE A 339 22.55 -10.56 20.34
C ILE A 339 21.95 -10.50 21.75
N GLU A 340 22.32 -11.43 22.64
CA GLU A 340 21.79 -11.47 24.01
C GLU A 340 22.14 -10.22 24.82
N LYS A 341 23.36 -9.70 24.67
CA LYS A 341 23.78 -8.43 25.28
C LYS A 341 22.95 -7.26 24.77
N LEU A 342 22.74 -7.18 23.45
CA LEU A 342 21.97 -6.10 22.84
C LEU A 342 20.49 -6.15 23.30
N VAL A 343 19.88 -7.33 23.33
CA VAL A 343 18.53 -7.51 23.89
C VAL A 343 18.47 -7.05 25.34
N ALA A 344 19.46 -7.41 26.17
CA ALA A 344 19.51 -6.99 27.57
C ALA A 344 19.70 -5.48 27.73
N GLU A 345 20.44 -4.81 26.83
CA GLU A 345 20.63 -3.36 26.81
C GLU A 345 19.36 -2.63 26.39
N LEU A 346 18.75 -3.03 25.28
CA LEU A 346 17.49 -2.49 24.77
C LEU A 346 16.34 -2.70 25.77
N GLY A 347 16.32 -3.84 26.47
CA GLY A 347 15.34 -4.17 27.50
C GLY A 347 15.46 -3.37 28.80
N ARG A 348 16.50 -2.55 29.01
CA ARG A 348 16.60 -1.67 30.20
C ARG A 348 15.60 -0.52 30.15
N GLY A 349 15.16 -0.14 28.95
CA GLY A 349 14.15 0.89 28.75
C GLY A 349 12.79 0.42 29.27
N ARG A 350 12.05 1.31 29.96
CA ARG A 350 10.69 1.00 30.45
C ARG A 350 9.59 1.18 29.39
N LYS A 351 9.92 1.75 28.24
CA LYS A 351 8.96 2.11 27.19
C LYS A 351 9.29 1.37 25.91
N LEU A 352 8.29 0.73 25.32
CA LEU A 352 8.38 0.11 24.01
C LEU A 352 7.73 1.03 22.98
N TYR A 353 8.44 1.25 21.88
CA TYR A 353 7.97 1.97 20.70
C TYR A 353 8.07 1.04 19.50
N GLY A 354 7.37 1.38 18.41
CA GLY A 354 7.35 0.57 17.19
C GLY A 354 8.74 0.16 16.68
N PRO A 355 9.66 1.11 16.41
CA PRO A 355 11.01 0.78 15.96
C PRO A 355 11.77 -0.17 16.90
N LEU A 356 11.64 0.03 18.22
CA LEU A 356 12.30 -0.82 19.21
C LEU A 356 11.68 -2.22 19.27
N TRP A 357 10.37 -2.34 19.07
CA TRP A 357 9.70 -3.63 19.01
C TRP A 357 10.16 -4.44 17.78
N ASP A 358 10.26 -3.80 16.61
CA ASP A 358 10.81 -4.42 15.39
C ASP A 358 12.28 -4.85 15.55
N ASP A 359 13.11 -4.00 16.18
CA ASP A 359 14.49 -4.32 16.53
C ASP A 359 14.56 -5.58 17.41
N LEU A 360 13.71 -5.68 18.44
CA LEU A 360 13.66 -6.84 19.34
C LEU A 360 13.14 -8.11 18.66
N LEU A 361 12.16 -8.01 17.74
CA LEU A 361 11.70 -9.14 16.93
C LEU A 361 12.81 -9.64 15.99
N SER A 362 13.54 -8.73 15.37
CA SER A 362 14.69 -9.04 14.51
C SER A 362 15.79 -9.74 15.29
N LEU A 363 16.10 -9.28 16.51
CA LEU A 363 17.07 -9.92 17.39
C LEU A 363 16.62 -11.30 17.85
N LYS A 364 15.33 -11.49 18.15
CA LYS A 364 14.77 -12.81 18.44
C LYS A 364 14.94 -13.76 17.25
N TYR A 365 14.65 -13.30 16.04
CA TYR A 365 14.86 -14.09 14.81
C TYR A 365 16.34 -14.47 14.64
N LEU A 366 17.25 -13.50 14.76
CA LEU A 366 18.69 -13.73 14.69
C LEU A 366 19.15 -14.77 15.72
N HIS A 367 18.69 -14.65 16.97
CA HIS A 367 18.99 -15.59 18.05
C HIS A 367 18.56 -17.02 17.67
N GLN A 368 17.33 -17.19 17.20
CA GLN A 368 16.81 -18.49 16.75
C GLN A 368 17.62 -19.08 15.59
N ARG A 369 18.02 -18.25 14.61
CA ARG A 369 18.82 -18.71 13.46
C ARG A 369 20.20 -19.21 13.88
N TYR A 370 20.91 -18.46 14.72
CA TYR A 370 22.22 -18.89 15.22
C TYR A 370 22.11 -20.08 16.17
N ARG A 371 21.04 -20.17 16.97
CA ARG A 371 20.80 -21.33 17.83
C ARG A 371 20.58 -22.60 17.02
N ASN A 372 19.68 -22.56 16.04
CA ASN A 372 19.41 -23.69 15.16
C ASN A 372 20.68 -24.11 14.37
N TYR A 373 21.50 -23.15 13.98
CA TYR A 373 22.78 -23.43 13.32
C TYR A 373 23.77 -24.14 14.24
N LEU A 374 23.89 -23.71 15.50
CA LEU A 374 24.72 -24.38 16.50
C LEU A 374 24.23 -25.80 16.79
N ASP A 375 22.91 -25.98 16.89
CA ASP A 375 22.32 -27.30 17.10
C ASP A 375 22.60 -28.21 15.88
N TRP A 376 22.53 -27.68 14.65
CA TRP A 376 22.91 -28.40 13.42
C TRP A 376 24.39 -28.79 13.36
N LEU A 377 25.30 -27.92 13.84
CA LEU A 377 26.73 -28.24 13.94
C LEU A 377 27.01 -29.34 14.98
N ALA A 378 26.17 -29.46 16.01
CA ALA A 378 26.34 -30.42 17.09
C ALA A 378 25.88 -31.84 16.74
N GLY A 379 25.06 -32.01 15.70
CA GLY A 379 24.53 -33.30 15.22
C GLY A 379 23.07 -33.52 15.55
#